data_AF-A0A1H7XCT3-F1
#
_entry.id   AF-A0A1H7XCT3-F1
#
_cell.length_a   1.000
_cell.length_b   1.000
_cell.length_c   1.000
_cell.angle_alpha   90.00
_cell.angle_beta   90.00
_cell.angle_gamma   90.00
#
_symmetry.space_group_name_H-M   'P 1'
#
loop_
_entity.id
_entity.type
_entity.pdbx_description
1 polymer ?
#
loop_
_entity_poly.entity_id
_entity_poly.type
_entity_poly.pdbx_seq_one_letter_code
_entity_poly.pdbx_strand_id
1 'polypeptide(L)'
;MKVEDFLKIVEEIEHSCLSVQQQEEMITKVADLSRFIRSYDPSIEIVSWMRYRVSIIRHTEADKGVIFCDHKDLFSANTSYSNASLANLKKLEQLEDLWLVVISSGGTNDLRSLKNMINDRSLDKICDKIFSLDFLQSQVQIIK
;
A
#
# COMPACT_ATOMS: atom_id res chain seq x y z
N MET A 1 -6.98 11.01 7.77
CA MET A 1 -8.25 10.46 8.28
C MET A 1 -8.35 10.70 9.79
N LYS A 2 -9.53 11.10 10.28
CA LYS A 2 -9.79 11.24 11.72
C LYS A 2 -10.13 9.87 12.32
N VAL A 3 -10.02 9.74 13.64
CA VAL A 3 -10.32 8.48 14.35
C VAL A 3 -11.76 8.04 14.12
N GLU A 4 -12.72 8.97 14.16
CA GLU A 4 -14.15 8.69 13.95
C GLU A 4 -14.44 8.11 12.56
N ASP A 5 -13.78 8.63 11.51
CA ASP A 5 -13.93 8.12 10.15
C ASP A 5 -13.34 6.70 10.02
N PHE A 6 -12.21 6.45 10.70
CA PHE A 6 -11.61 5.12 10.73
C PHE A 6 -12.51 4.10 11.44
N LEU A 7 -13.12 4.47 12.58
CA LEU A 7 -14.04 3.58 13.31
C LEU A 7 -15.26 3.20 12.47
N LYS A 8 -15.84 4.16 11.72
CA LYS A 8 -16.92 3.86 10.77
C LYS A 8 -16.52 2.84 9.71
N ILE A 9 -15.31 2.98 9.15
CA ILE A 9 -14.78 2.03 8.17
C ILE A 9 -14.58 0.64 8.81
N VAL A 10 -14.11 0.58 10.06
CA VAL A 10 -13.97 -0.70 10.78
C VAL A 10 -15.33 -1.36 10.98
N GLU A 11 -16.34 -0.62 11.41
CA GLU A 11 -17.72 -1.14 11.53
C GLU A 11 -18.25 -1.67 10.18
N GLU A 12 -18.03 -0.93 9.08
CA GLU A 12 -18.41 -1.39 7.73
C GLU A 12 -17.70 -2.69 7.32
N ILE A 13 -16.42 -2.86 7.69
CA ILE A 13 -15.66 -4.09 7.44
C ILE A 13 -16.20 -5.24 8.28
N GLU A 14 -16.44 -5.02 9.57
CA GLU A 14 -16.95 -6.04 10.49
C GLU A 14 -18.34 -6.55 10.09
N HIS A 15 -19.17 -5.68 9.48
CA HIS A 15 -20.49 -6.03 8.97
C HIS A 15 -20.49 -6.63 7.56
N SER A 16 -19.34 -6.73 6.90
CA SER A 16 -19.23 -7.36 5.58
C SER A 16 -19.24 -8.89 5.67
N CYS A 17 -19.54 -9.58 4.56
CA CYS A 17 -19.51 -11.05 4.48
C CYS A 17 -18.09 -11.66 4.39
N LEU A 18 -17.07 -10.92 4.82
CA LEU A 18 -15.67 -11.36 4.80
C LEU A 18 -15.38 -12.33 5.95
N SER A 19 -14.36 -13.19 5.78
CA SER A 19 -13.82 -13.95 6.90
C SER A 19 -13.09 -13.04 7.88
N VAL A 20 -12.94 -13.46 9.14
CA VAL A 20 -12.18 -12.71 10.16
C VAL A 20 -10.78 -12.34 9.66
N GLN A 21 -10.09 -13.27 8.99
CA GLN A 21 -8.77 -13.01 8.42
C GLN A 21 -8.82 -11.89 7.34
N GLN A 22 -9.82 -11.90 6.47
CA GLN A 22 -9.98 -10.87 5.45
C GLN A 22 -10.35 -9.51 6.05
N GLN A 23 -11.14 -9.51 7.13
CA GLN A 23 -11.46 -8.28 7.87
C GLN A 23 -10.18 -7.68 8.47
N GLU A 24 -9.34 -8.48 9.13
CA GLU A 24 -8.04 -8.04 9.67
C GLU A 24 -7.11 -7.49 8.58
N GLU A 25 -7.02 -8.16 7.43
CA GLU A 25 -6.24 -7.69 6.27
C GLU A 25 -6.75 -6.32 5.78
N MET A 26 -8.07 -6.13 5.71
CA MET A 26 -8.66 -4.86 5.28
C MET A 26 -8.47 -3.73 6.30
N ILE A 27 -8.65 -4.01 7.59
CA ILE A 27 -8.41 -3.03 8.66
C ILE A 27 -6.95 -2.58 8.65
N THR A 28 -6.02 -3.53 8.53
CA THR A 28 -4.58 -3.25 8.42
C THR A 28 -4.29 -2.36 7.21
N LYS A 29 -4.82 -2.71 6.03
CA LYS A 29 -4.64 -1.91 4.81
C LYS A 29 -5.18 -0.49 4.96
N VAL A 30 -6.34 -0.30 5.58
CA VAL A 30 -6.92 1.03 5.83
C VAL A 30 -6.05 1.83 6.82
N ALA A 31 -5.52 1.16 7.85
CA ALA A 31 -4.60 1.79 8.79
C ALA A 31 -3.30 2.24 8.10
N ASP A 32 -2.70 1.39 7.27
CA ASP A 32 -1.52 1.69 6.48
C ASP A 32 -1.77 2.84 5.49
N LEU A 33 -2.89 2.83 4.79
CA LEU A 33 -3.30 3.90 3.87
C LEU A 33 -3.45 5.23 4.59
N SER A 34 -4.14 5.23 5.74
CA SER A 34 -4.28 6.39 6.60
C SER A 34 -2.93 6.95 7.03
N ARG A 35 -2.04 6.05 7.46
CA ARG A 35 -0.71 6.40 7.95
C ARG A 35 0.15 6.99 6.84
N PHE A 36 0.13 6.38 5.66
CA PHE A 36 0.85 6.84 4.49
C PHE A 36 0.40 8.25 4.07
N ILE A 37 -0.91 8.46 3.87
CA ILE A 37 -1.46 9.77 3.47
C ILE A 37 -1.07 10.85 4.47
N ARG A 38 -1.22 10.57 5.77
CA ARG A 38 -0.85 11.53 6.82
C ARG A 38 0.63 11.88 6.85
N SER A 39 1.49 10.95 6.45
CA SER A 39 2.95 11.09 6.54
C SER A 39 3.58 11.63 5.25
N TYR A 40 2.94 11.39 4.09
CA TYR A 40 3.43 11.82 2.79
C TYR A 40 2.76 13.11 2.32
N ASP A 41 1.43 13.11 2.19
CA ASP A 41 0.66 14.24 1.69
C ASP A 41 -0.80 14.17 2.17
N PRO A 42 -1.17 14.94 3.21
CA PRO A 42 -2.52 14.93 3.76
C PRO A 42 -3.61 15.43 2.80
N SER A 43 -3.25 16.02 1.65
CA SER A 43 -4.22 16.46 0.64
C SER A 43 -4.75 15.31 -0.24
N ILE A 44 -4.13 14.13 -0.17
CA ILE A 44 -4.58 12.93 -0.90
C ILE A 44 -5.97 12.52 -0.42
N GLU A 45 -6.88 12.34 -1.37
CA GLU A 45 -8.23 11.82 -1.15
C GLU A 45 -8.26 10.30 -1.33
N ILE A 46 -8.97 9.58 -0.45
CA ILE A 46 -9.23 8.15 -0.61
C ILE A 46 -10.49 7.98 -1.45
N VAL A 47 -10.35 7.47 -2.67
CA VAL A 47 -11.48 7.21 -3.60
C VAL A 47 -12.09 5.83 -3.33
N SER A 48 -11.25 4.81 -3.11
CA SER A 48 -11.73 3.46 -2.82
C SER A 48 -10.71 2.66 -2.02
N TRP A 49 -11.09 2.20 -0.84
CA TRP A 49 -10.26 1.33 0.01
C TRP A 49 -10.74 -0.14 0.01
N MET A 50 -11.98 -0.40 -0.43
CA MET A 50 -12.60 -1.73 -0.35
C MET A 50 -12.04 -2.75 -1.35
N ARG A 51 -11.35 -2.33 -2.41
CA ARG A 51 -10.78 -3.28 -3.38
C ARG A 51 -9.69 -4.12 -2.74
N TYR A 52 -9.77 -5.44 -2.87
CA TYR A 52 -9.02 -6.38 -2.03
C TYR A 52 -7.51 -6.09 -1.98
N ARG A 53 -6.87 -5.85 -3.13
CA ARG A 53 -5.40 -5.71 -3.23
C ARG A 53 -4.86 -4.32 -3.51
N VAL A 54 -5.71 -3.37 -3.86
CA VAL A 54 -5.30 -2.01 -4.23
C VAL A 54 -6.24 -1.00 -3.60
N SER A 55 -5.69 0.08 -3.06
CA SER A 55 -6.48 1.25 -2.70
C SER A 55 -6.38 2.28 -3.82
N ILE A 56 -7.49 2.90 -4.17
CA ILE A 56 -7.53 4.00 -5.14
C ILE A 56 -7.52 5.30 -4.37
N ILE A 57 -6.52 6.13 -4.66
CA ILE A 57 -6.40 7.48 -4.14
C ILE A 57 -6.47 8.49 -5.27
N ARG A 58 -6.83 9.73 -4.97
CA ARG A 58 -6.67 10.85 -5.90
C ARG A 58 -5.53 11.73 -5.44
N HIS A 59 -4.54 11.90 -6.31
CA HIS A 59 -3.40 12.80 -6.09
C HIS A 59 -3.21 13.64 -7.35
N THR A 60 -3.09 14.97 -7.18
CA THR A 60 -2.94 15.93 -8.30
C THR A 60 -3.95 15.68 -9.44
N GLU A 61 -5.24 15.57 -9.10
CA GLU A 61 -6.36 15.38 -10.04
C GLU A 61 -6.39 14.07 -10.83
N ALA A 62 -5.53 13.09 -10.50
CA ALA A 62 -5.51 11.80 -11.14
C ALA A 62 -5.60 10.65 -10.13
N ASP A 63 -6.33 9.60 -10.50
CA ASP A 63 -6.50 8.42 -9.66
C ASP A 63 -5.25 7.53 -9.75
N LYS A 64 -4.75 7.10 -8.59
CA LYS A 64 -3.55 6.27 -8.42
C LYS A 64 -3.92 5.00 -7.67
N GLY A 65 -3.41 3.87 -8.12
CA GLY A 65 -3.46 2.65 -7.31
C GLY A 65 -2.34 2.64 -6.28
N VAL A 66 -2.64 2.28 -5.05
CA VAL A 66 -1.66 2.13 -3.96
C VAL A 66 -1.74 0.72 -3.42
N ILE A 67 -0.59 0.07 -3.35
CA ILE A 67 -0.43 -1.27 -2.79
C ILE A 67 0.47 -1.18 -1.58
N PHE A 68 0.06 -1.81 -0.48
CA PHE A 68 0.84 -1.92 0.74
C PHE A 68 1.43 -3.32 0.85
N CYS A 69 2.71 -3.39 1.23
CA CYS A 69 3.39 -4.66 1.43
C CYS A 69 4.27 -4.57 2.67
N ASP A 70 4.17 -5.53 3.58
CA ASP A 70 5.14 -5.65 4.67
C ASP A 70 6.51 -5.97 4.09
N HIS A 71 7.54 -5.29 4.58
CA HIS A 71 8.93 -5.59 4.27
C HIS A 71 9.20 -7.11 4.36
N LYS A 72 8.75 -7.78 5.43
CA LYS A 72 8.95 -9.23 5.63
C LYS A 72 8.33 -10.07 4.52
N ASP A 73 7.13 -9.70 4.10
CA ASP A 73 6.45 -10.40 3.02
C ASP A 73 7.23 -10.23 1.73
N LEU A 74 7.66 -9.02 1.41
CA LEU A 74 8.38 -8.71 0.17
C LEU A 74 9.67 -9.54 -0.01
N PHE A 75 10.34 -9.92 1.09
CA PHE A 75 11.50 -10.83 1.07
C PHE A 75 11.12 -12.32 0.99
N SER A 76 9.86 -12.69 1.20
CA SER A 76 9.41 -14.08 1.06
C SER A 76 9.28 -14.50 -0.41
N ALA A 77 9.60 -15.76 -0.71
CA ALA A 77 9.53 -16.30 -2.08
C ALA A 77 8.09 -16.49 -2.58
N ASN A 78 7.10 -16.46 -1.69
CA ASN A 78 5.71 -16.82 -1.97
C ASN A 78 4.79 -15.61 -2.16
N THR A 79 5.35 -14.44 -2.50
CA THR A 79 4.54 -13.22 -2.54
C THR A 79 3.66 -13.10 -3.77
N SER A 80 2.45 -12.64 -3.48
CA SER A 80 1.50 -12.08 -4.42
C SER A 80 1.99 -10.84 -5.19
N TYR A 81 3.15 -10.30 -4.82
CA TYR A 81 3.77 -9.08 -5.36
C TYR A 81 4.81 -9.39 -6.43
N SER A 82 4.54 -10.39 -7.28
CA SER A 82 5.34 -10.62 -8.48
C SER A 82 5.03 -9.56 -9.54
N ASN A 83 5.98 -9.36 -10.46
CA ASN A 83 5.80 -8.41 -11.56
C ASN A 83 4.53 -8.73 -12.38
N ALA A 84 4.33 -9.99 -12.74
CA ALA A 84 3.15 -10.44 -13.48
C ALA A 84 1.84 -10.13 -12.73
N SER A 85 1.80 -10.35 -11.42
CA SER A 85 0.60 -10.07 -10.61
C SER A 85 0.28 -8.57 -10.57
N LEU A 86 1.29 -7.72 -10.42
CA LEU A 86 1.12 -6.27 -10.36
C LEU A 86 0.72 -5.68 -11.73
N ALA A 87 1.33 -6.16 -12.81
CA ALA A 87 0.96 -5.75 -14.17
C ALA A 87 -0.50 -6.15 -14.50
N ASN A 88 -0.91 -7.36 -14.12
CA ASN A 88 -2.29 -7.80 -14.27
C ASN A 88 -3.25 -6.93 -13.45
N LEU A 89 -2.89 -6.59 -12.22
CA LEU A 89 -3.70 -5.71 -11.38
C LEU A 89 -3.83 -4.31 -12.00
N LYS A 90 -2.71 -3.70 -12.44
CA LYS A 90 -2.71 -2.38 -13.10
C LYS A 90 -3.65 -2.37 -14.32
N LYS A 91 -3.65 -3.46 -15.10
CA LYS A 91 -4.55 -3.64 -16.26
C LYS A 91 -6.02 -3.85 -15.87
N LEU A 92 -6.30 -4.73 -14.90
CA LEU A 92 -7.67 -5.04 -14.45
C LEU A 92 -8.38 -3.82 -13.89
N GLU A 93 -7.64 -3.02 -13.13
CA GLU A 93 -8.15 -1.83 -12.44
C GLU A 93 -8.04 -0.56 -13.31
N GLN A 94 -7.54 -0.68 -14.56
CA GLN A 94 -7.34 0.41 -15.52
C GLN A 94 -6.53 1.58 -14.95
N LEU A 95 -5.48 1.27 -14.20
CA LEU A 95 -4.68 2.25 -13.49
C LEU A 95 -3.56 2.77 -14.40
N GLU A 96 -3.52 4.08 -14.60
CA GLU A 96 -2.41 4.73 -15.29
C GLU A 96 -1.15 4.74 -14.43
N ASP A 97 -1.32 4.90 -13.12
CA ASP A 97 -0.24 4.95 -12.14
C ASP A 97 -0.45 3.95 -11.00
N LEU A 98 0.62 3.24 -10.66
CA LEU A 98 0.67 2.28 -9.56
C LEU A 98 1.80 2.63 -8.58
N TRP A 99 1.45 2.79 -7.32
CA TRP A 99 2.36 3.11 -6.23
C TRP A 99 2.50 1.90 -5.31
N LEU A 100 3.74 1.58 -4.94
CA LEU A 100 4.05 0.56 -3.96
C LEU A 100 4.56 1.21 -2.69
N VAL A 101 3.95 0.88 -1.55
CA VAL A 101 4.36 1.34 -0.22
C VAL A 101 4.81 0.14 0.59
N VAL A 102 6.10 0.12 0.93
CA VAL A 102 6.70 -0.94 1.74
C VAL A 102 6.70 -0.52 3.20
N ILE A 103 6.00 -1.28 4.04
CA ILE A 103 5.85 -1.04 5.47
C ILE A 103 7.10 -1.53 6.21
N SER A 104 7.78 -0.60 6.87
CA SER A 104 8.97 -0.81 7.70
C SER A 104 8.60 -0.72 9.18
N SER A 105 8.95 -1.75 9.96
CA SER A 105 8.80 -1.77 11.42
C SER A 105 10.10 -1.37 12.13
N GLY A 106 10.45 -0.08 12.06
CA GLY A 106 11.33 0.60 13.03
C GLY A 106 12.78 0.13 13.21
N GLY A 107 13.30 -0.79 12.39
CA GLY A 107 14.73 -1.06 12.30
C GLY A 107 15.39 -0.14 11.28
N THR A 108 16.72 -0.04 11.27
CA THR A 108 17.47 0.39 10.07
C THR A 108 17.26 -0.67 9.00
N ASN A 109 16.06 -0.71 8.41
CA ASN A 109 15.80 -1.50 7.24
C ASN A 109 16.75 -0.99 6.18
N ASP A 110 17.68 -1.87 5.79
CA ASP A 110 18.75 -1.52 4.89
C ASP A 110 18.11 -1.12 3.57
N LEU A 111 18.00 0.19 3.32
CA LEU A 111 17.46 0.74 2.07
C LEU A 111 18.19 0.15 0.86
N ARG A 112 19.45 -0.29 1.03
CA ARG A 112 20.18 -1.04 0.01
C ARG A 112 19.54 -2.39 -0.28
N SER A 113 19.20 -3.17 0.75
CA SER A 113 18.50 -4.44 0.59
C SER A 113 17.13 -4.27 -0.09
N LEU A 114 16.38 -3.22 0.27
CA LEU A 114 15.11 -2.89 -0.37
C LEU A 114 15.31 -2.52 -1.85
N LYS A 115 16.27 -1.64 -2.15
CA LYS A 115 16.60 -1.24 -3.53
C LYS A 115 17.06 -2.42 -4.38
N ASN A 116 17.93 -3.28 -3.85
CA ASN A 116 18.40 -4.48 -4.54
C ASN A 116 17.20 -5.37 -4.90
N MET A 117 16.30 -5.58 -3.96
CA MET A 117 15.15 -6.45 -4.18
C MET A 117 14.10 -5.84 -5.12
N ILE A 118 13.90 -4.51 -5.09
CA ILE A 118 13.10 -3.79 -6.10
C ILE A 118 13.65 -4.07 -7.51
N ASN A 119 14.98 -4.02 -7.67
CA ASN A 119 15.64 -4.28 -8.95
C ASN A 119 15.55 -5.77 -9.35
N ASP A 120 15.84 -6.68 -8.43
CA ASP A 120 15.82 -8.13 -8.67
C ASP A 120 14.44 -8.61 -9.13
N ARG A 121 13.38 -8.03 -8.57
CA ARG A 121 11.99 -8.33 -8.94
C ARG A 121 11.46 -7.42 -10.07
N SER A 122 12.28 -6.48 -10.57
CA SER A 122 11.90 -5.48 -11.57
C SER A 122 10.61 -4.72 -11.21
N LEU A 123 10.40 -4.42 -9.94
CA LEU A 123 9.23 -3.68 -9.45
C LEU A 123 9.27 -2.22 -9.94
N ASP A 124 10.47 -1.69 -10.13
CA ASP A 124 10.74 -0.40 -10.75
C ASP A 124 10.19 -0.30 -12.19
N LYS A 125 9.97 -1.41 -12.90
CA LYS A 125 9.42 -1.36 -14.26
C LYS A 125 7.90 -1.22 -14.31
N ILE A 126 7.21 -1.48 -13.20
CA ILE A 126 5.74 -1.52 -13.14
C ILE A 126 5.20 -0.39 -12.27
N CYS A 127 5.85 -0.18 -11.13
CA CYS A 127 5.44 0.81 -10.15
C CYS A 127 6.02 2.15 -10.56
N ASP A 128 5.14 3.13 -10.75
CA ASP A 128 5.50 4.49 -11.12
C ASP A 128 6.21 5.20 -9.96
N LYS A 129 5.80 4.89 -8.72
CA LYS A 129 6.48 5.31 -7.49
C LYS A 129 6.64 4.17 -6.49
N ILE A 130 7.73 4.19 -5.75
CA ILE A 130 7.97 3.24 -4.65
C ILE A 130 8.36 4.00 -3.40
N PHE A 131 7.67 3.70 -2.31
CA PHE A 131 7.86 4.34 -1.01
C PHE A 131 8.28 3.31 0.04
N SER A 132 9.07 3.77 1.00
CA SER A 132 9.23 3.10 2.28
C SER A 132 8.50 3.93 3.34
N LEU A 133 7.58 3.30 4.07
CA LEU A 133 6.87 3.91 5.19
C LEU A 133 7.38 3.29 6.49
N ASP A 134 8.03 4.08 7.34
CA ASP A 134 8.20 3.72 8.74
C ASP A 134 6.88 3.99 9.47
N PHE A 135 6.16 2.92 9.79
CA PHE A 135 4.85 3.03 10.40
C PHE A 135 4.93 3.67 11.79
N LEU A 136 5.97 3.38 12.58
CA LEU A 136 6.09 3.88 13.94
C LEU A 136 6.53 5.35 13.95
N GLN A 137 7.49 5.71 13.12
CA GLN A 137 8.04 7.07 13.06
C GLN A 137 7.19 8.04 12.22
N SER A 138 6.18 7.54 11.47
CA SER A 138 5.40 8.37 10.53
C SER A 138 6.27 8.98 9.42
N GLN A 139 7.32 8.26 9.01
CA GLN A 139 8.25 8.78 8.01
C GLN A 139 8.07 8.06 6.69
N VAL A 140 7.89 8.83 5.62
CA VAL A 140 7.84 8.31 4.25
C VAL A 140 9.11 8.70 3.53
N GLN A 141 9.78 7.72 2.93
CA GLN A 141 10.91 7.93 2.04
C GLN A 141 10.55 7.49 0.63
N ILE A 142 10.83 8.35 -0.35
CA ILE A 142 10.67 8.03 -1.76
C ILE A 142 11.91 7.26 -2.21
N ILE A 143 11.69 6.04 -2.70
CA ILE A 143 12.76 5.15 -3.18
C ILE A 143 12.95 5.30 -4.69
N LYS A 144 11.83 5.44 -5.41
CA LYS A 144 11.72 5.71 -6.84
C LYS A 144 10.61 6.72 -7.06
#